data_AF-A0AB37UH85-F1
#
_entry.id   AF-A0AB37UH85-F1
#
_cell.length_a   1.000
_cell.length_b   1.000
_cell.length_c   1.000
_cell.angle_alpha   90.00
_cell.angle_beta   90.00
_cell.angle_gamma   90.00
#
_symmetry.space_group_name_H-M   'P 1'
#
loop_
_entity.id
_entity.type
_entity.pdbx_description
1 polymer ?
#
loop_
_entity_poly.entity_id
_entity_poly.type
_entity_poly.pdbx_seq_one_letter_code
_entity_poly.pdbx_strand_id
1 'polypeptide(L)'
;MHEAATSINTLEQHARKLQENGFKVEQWGKRIQEHSDQLALEHGQLIEECGRVIQRKAKQAHACTKAALEQEDDSPDLMLLITQAQLEARIAFIEALVIFAGMMQKRIKMVGKNL
;
A
#
# COMPACT_ATOMS: atom_id res chain seq x y z
N MET A 1 -16.84 -6.44 -25.50
CA MET A 1 -15.37 -6.61 -25.65
C MET A 1 -14.58 -5.33 -25.39
N HIS A 2 -14.95 -4.16 -25.92
CA HIS A 2 -14.15 -2.93 -25.73
C HIS A 2 -14.13 -2.39 -24.28
N GLU A 3 -15.24 -2.48 -23.56
CA GLU A 3 -15.33 -2.03 -22.15
C GLU A 3 -14.52 -2.91 -21.19
N ALA A 4 -14.54 -4.23 -21.38
CA ALA A 4 -13.82 -5.17 -20.53
C ALA A 4 -12.29 -5.02 -20.66
N ALA A 5 -11.79 -4.90 -21.90
CA ALA A 5 -10.38 -4.59 -22.16
C ALA A 5 -9.94 -3.24 -21.55
N THR A 6 -10.83 -2.26 -21.50
CA THR A 6 -10.57 -0.96 -20.86
C THR A 6 -10.52 -1.08 -19.33
N SER A 7 -11.39 -1.91 -18.75
CA SER A 7 -11.43 -2.22 -17.32
C SER A 7 -10.15 -2.92 -16.86
N ILE A 8 -9.71 -3.95 -17.57
CA ILE A 8 -8.48 -4.70 -17.24
C ILE A 8 -7.23 -3.81 -17.32
N ASN A 9 -7.09 -3.00 -18.38
CA ASN A 9 -5.96 -2.07 -18.49
C ASN A 9 -5.92 -1.07 -17.32
N THR A 10 -7.08 -0.60 -16.88
CA THR A 10 -7.19 0.30 -15.71
C THR A 10 -6.74 -0.42 -14.43
N LEU A 11 -7.13 -1.68 -14.25
CA LEU A 11 -6.69 -2.48 -13.10
C LEU A 11 -5.17 -2.70 -13.13
N GLU A 12 -4.57 -2.90 -14.30
CA GLU A 12 -3.12 -3.07 -14.42
C GLU A 12 -2.37 -1.80 -13.98
N GLN A 13 -2.81 -0.64 -14.47
CA GLN A 13 -2.22 0.65 -14.11
C GLN A 13 -2.34 0.91 -12.60
N HIS A 14 -3.49 0.59 -12.00
CA HIS A 14 -3.69 0.69 -10.55
C HIS A 14 -2.72 -0.20 -9.77
N ALA A 15 -2.52 -1.45 -10.21
CA ALA A 15 -1.58 -2.36 -9.57
C ALA A 15 -0.14 -1.83 -9.60
N ARG A 16 0.31 -1.29 -10.74
CA ARG A 16 1.64 -0.66 -10.86
C ARG A 16 1.80 0.53 -9.92
N LYS A 17 0.80 1.42 -9.87
CA LYS A 17 0.82 2.59 -8.98
C LYS A 17 0.84 2.20 -7.49
N LEU A 18 0.11 1.15 -7.12
CA LEU A 18 0.15 0.59 -5.77
C LEU A 18 1.54 0.03 -5.45
N GLN A 19 2.20 -0.63 -6.39
CA GLN A 19 3.56 -1.13 -6.20
C GLN A 19 4.56 0.02 -5.92
N GLU A 20 4.51 1.09 -6.70
CA GLU A 20 5.32 2.29 -6.47
C GLU A 20 5.05 2.93 -5.10
N ASN A 21 3.78 3.02 -4.72
CA ASN A 21 3.38 3.53 -3.41
C ASN A 21 3.90 2.66 -2.27
N GLY A 22 3.79 1.34 -2.40
CA GLY A 22 4.28 0.40 -1.40
C GLY A 22 5.80 0.50 -1.21
N PHE A 23 6.55 0.69 -2.30
CA PHE A 23 7.99 0.96 -2.21
C PHE A 23 8.28 2.27 -1.45
N LYS A 24 7.56 3.35 -1.77
CA LYS A 24 7.72 4.64 -1.07
C LYS A 24 7.39 4.53 0.43
N VAL A 25 6.30 3.86 0.77
CA VAL A 25 5.88 3.64 2.17
C VAL A 25 6.92 2.83 2.94
N GLU A 26 7.47 1.77 2.33
CA GLU A 26 8.56 0.99 2.94
C GLU A 26 9.78 1.87 3.23
N GLN A 27 10.19 2.70 2.26
CA GLN A 27 11.31 3.63 2.42
C GLN A 27 11.04 4.69 3.48
N TRP A 28 9.80 5.20 3.60
CA TRP A 28 9.43 6.11 4.67
C TRP A 28 9.53 5.45 6.04
N GLY A 29 9.05 4.21 6.17
CA GLY A 29 9.20 3.44 7.40
C GLY A 29 10.66 3.31 7.83
N LYS A 30 11.55 2.96 6.89
CA LYS A 30 13.00 2.88 7.15
C LYS A 30 13.61 4.21 7.57
N ARG A 31 13.30 5.31 6.87
CA ARG A 31 13.81 6.65 7.21
C ARG A 31 13.34 7.13 8.57
N ILE A 32 12.10 6.83 8.97
CA ILE A 32 11.59 7.20 10.29
C ILE A 32 12.40 6.52 11.39
N GLN A 33 12.81 5.26 11.20
CA GLN A 33 13.62 4.51 12.17
C GLN A 33 15.02 5.10 12.39
N GLU A 34 15.53 5.93 11.46
CA GLU A 34 16.83 6.60 11.61
C GLU A 34 16.80 7.68 12.71
N HIS A 35 15.62 8.20 13.05
CA HIS A 35 15.47 9.13 14.17
C HIS A 35 15.50 8.35 15.49
N SER A 36 16.62 8.45 16.21
CA SER A 36 17.10 7.53 17.26
C SER A 36 16.27 7.39 18.56
N ASP A 37 14.97 7.72 18.54
CA ASP A 37 14.06 7.47 19.67
C ASP A 37 13.15 6.26 19.43
N GLN A 38 12.82 5.56 20.52
CA GLN A 38 12.04 4.33 20.51
C GLN A 38 10.67 4.50 19.83
N LEU A 39 10.05 5.69 19.95
CA LEU A 39 8.76 5.99 19.32
C LEU A 39 8.88 5.97 17.79
N ALA A 40 9.93 6.58 17.23
CA ALA A 40 10.22 6.52 15.81
C ALA A 40 10.53 5.10 15.35
N LEU A 41 11.31 4.34 16.11
CA LEU A 41 11.65 2.95 15.77
C LEU A 41 10.37 2.09 15.62
N GLU A 42 9.50 2.08 16.63
CA GLU A 42 8.27 1.27 16.63
C GLU A 42 7.32 1.65 15.49
N HIS A 43 7.04 2.94 15.32
CA HIS A 43 6.09 3.39 14.29
C HIS A 43 6.70 3.24 12.88
N GLY A 44 8.00 3.46 12.74
CA GLY A 44 8.72 3.26 11.49
C GLY A 44 8.71 1.80 11.03
N GLN A 45 8.85 0.83 11.95
CA GLN A 45 8.74 -0.60 11.63
C GLN A 45 7.33 -0.98 11.17
N LEU A 46 6.29 -0.44 11.81
CA LEU A 46 4.90 -0.68 11.40
C LEU A 46 4.59 -0.09 10.02
N ILE A 47 5.08 1.14 9.74
CA ILE A 47 4.95 1.77 8.42
C ILE A 47 5.71 0.96 7.36
N GLU A 48 6.90 0.47 7.69
CA GLU A 48 7.68 -0.37 6.79
C GLU A 48 6.92 -1.67 6.43
N GLU A 49 6.29 -2.31 7.41
CA GLU A 49 5.47 -3.50 7.18
C GLU A 49 4.26 -3.19 6.29
N CYS A 50 3.58 -2.05 6.51
CA CYS A 50 2.52 -1.61 5.61
C CYS A 50 3.05 -1.48 4.17
N GLY A 51 4.24 -0.92 3.98
CA GLY A 51 4.93 -0.85 2.68
C GLY A 51 5.11 -2.21 2.01
N ARG A 52 5.53 -3.23 2.78
CA ARG A 52 5.65 -4.61 2.29
C ARG A 52 4.30 -5.24 1.93
N VAL A 53 3.26 -5.01 2.73
CA VAL A 53 1.90 -5.50 2.45
C VAL A 53 1.37 -4.90 1.15
N ILE A 54 1.48 -3.58 0.97
CA ILE A 54 1.07 -2.88 -0.25
C ILE A 54 1.75 -3.50 -1.47
N GLN A 55 3.07 -3.70 -1.41
CA GLN A 55 3.81 -4.31 -2.52
C GLN A 55 3.38 -5.74 -2.82
N ARG A 56 3.15 -6.56 -1.79
CA ARG A 56 2.68 -7.95 -1.97
C ARG A 56 1.33 -7.98 -2.68
N LYS A 57 0.40 -7.14 -2.24
CA LYS A 57 -0.96 -7.05 -2.79
C LYS A 57 -0.99 -6.43 -4.18
N ALA A 58 -0.15 -5.43 -4.43
CA ALA A 58 0.05 -4.87 -5.77
C ALA A 58 0.60 -5.91 -6.76
N LYS A 59 1.61 -6.70 -6.35
CA LYS A 59 2.15 -7.81 -7.17
C LYS A 59 1.11 -8.87 -7.45
N GLN A 60 0.30 -9.23 -6.46
CA GLN A 60 -0.82 -10.17 -6.63
C GLN A 60 -1.83 -9.64 -7.65
N ALA A 61 -2.29 -8.40 -7.48
CA ALA A 61 -3.23 -7.77 -8.42
C ALA A 61 -2.65 -7.70 -9.84
N HIS A 62 -1.37 -7.34 -9.97
CA HIS A 62 -0.70 -7.26 -11.27
C HIS A 62 -0.59 -8.63 -11.95
N ALA A 63 -0.19 -9.67 -11.22
CA ALA A 63 -0.10 -11.03 -11.73
C ALA A 63 -1.47 -11.56 -12.19
N CYS A 64 -2.52 -11.36 -11.40
CA CYS A 64 -3.88 -11.73 -11.76
C CYS A 64 -4.37 -10.97 -13.00
N THR A 65 -4.07 -9.67 -13.10
CA THR A 65 -4.46 -8.86 -14.26
C THR A 65 -3.73 -9.32 -15.54
N LYS A 66 -2.45 -9.67 -15.43
CA LYS A 66 -1.66 -10.19 -16.55
C LYS A 66 -2.18 -11.55 -17.02
N ALA A 67 -2.53 -12.43 -16.09
CA ALA A 67 -3.13 -13.72 -16.40
C ALA A 67 -4.51 -13.56 -17.08
N ALA A 68 -5.34 -12.62 -16.62
CA ALA A 68 -6.62 -12.27 -17.24
C ALA A 68 -6.44 -11.85 -18.71
N LEU A 69 -5.46 -10.97 -18.98
CA LEU A 69 -5.12 -10.52 -20.33
C LEU A 69 -4.65 -11.67 -21.24
N GLU A 70 -3.77 -12.53 -20.73
CA GLU A 70 -3.20 -13.64 -21.51
C GLU A 70 -4.23 -14.72 -21.85
N GLN A 71 -5.22 -14.91 -20.99
CA GLN A 71 -6.28 -15.93 -21.14
C GLN A 71 -7.57 -15.38 -21.76
N GLU A 72 -7.63 -14.07 -22.04
CA GLU A 72 -8.86 -13.36 -22.42
C GLU A 72 -10.02 -13.64 -21.43
N ASP A 73 -9.68 -13.78 -20.15
CA ASP A 73 -10.62 -14.12 -19.07
C ASP A 73 -11.14 -12.86 -18.37
N ASP A 74 -12.35 -12.47 -18.76
CA ASP A 74 -13.11 -11.36 -18.17
C ASP A 74 -14.08 -11.82 -17.06
N SER A 75 -13.84 -12.99 -16.44
CA SER A 75 -14.78 -13.53 -15.44
C SER A 75 -14.96 -12.60 -14.23
N PRO A 76 -16.20 -12.45 -13.73
CA PRO A 76 -16.48 -11.62 -12.55
C PRO A 76 -15.67 -12.01 -11.32
N ASP A 77 -15.40 -13.30 -11.14
CA ASP A 77 -14.62 -13.83 -10.02
C ASP A 77 -13.17 -13.36 -10.06
N LEU A 78 -12.54 -13.34 -11.24
CA LEU A 78 -11.19 -12.85 -11.41
C LEU A 78 -11.12 -11.33 -11.21
N MET A 79 -12.11 -10.58 -11.73
CA MET A 79 -12.21 -9.13 -11.49
C MET A 79 -12.37 -8.80 -10.00
N LEU A 80 -13.17 -9.59 -9.28
CA LEU A 80 -13.34 -9.46 -7.84
C LEU A 80 -12.03 -9.69 -7.10
N LEU A 81 -11.27 -10.75 -7.45
CA LEU A 81 -9.97 -11.04 -6.85
C LEU A 81 -8.95 -9.92 -7.08
N ILE A 82 -8.85 -9.40 -8.30
CA ILE A 82 -7.95 -8.27 -8.62
C ILE A 82 -8.34 -7.05 -7.80
N THR A 83 -9.63 -6.70 -7.79
CA THR A 83 -10.15 -5.53 -7.08
C THR A 83 -9.94 -5.65 -5.57
N GLN A 84 -10.15 -6.84 -5.00
CA GLN A 84 -9.92 -7.13 -3.59
C GLN A 84 -8.44 -6.94 -3.21
N ALA A 85 -7.51 -7.48 -4.01
CA ALA A 85 -6.09 -7.28 -3.78
C ALA A 85 -5.70 -5.80 -3.83
N GLN A 86 -6.25 -5.03 -4.77
CA GLN A 86 -6.03 -3.58 -4.81
C GLN A 86 -6.63 -2.84 -3.61
N LEU A 87 -7.80 -3.25 -3.14
CA LEU A 87 -8.45 -2.67 -1.97
C LEU A 87 -7.60 -2.89 -0.72
N GLU A 88 -7.11 -4.10 -0.50
CA GLU A 88 -6.23 -4.43 0.63
C GLU A 88 -4.92 -3.62 0.60
N ALA A 89 -4.35 -3.40 -0.59
CA ALA A 89 -3.20 -2.50 -0.74
C ALA A 89 -3.54 -1.05 -0.36
N ARG A 90 -4.74 -0.55 -0.72
CA ARG A 90 -5.18 0.80 -0.34
C ARG A 90 -5.44 0.92 1.16
N ILE A 91 -6.01 -0.12 1.79
CA ILE A 91 -6.21 -0.18 3.24
C ILE A 91 -4.87 -0.08 3.96
N ALA A 92 -3.89 -0.90 3.58
CA ALA A 92 -2.55 -0.86 4.17
C ALA A 92 -1.85 0.50 3.98
N PHE A 93 -2.10 1.19 2.87
CA PHE A 93 -1.61 2.55 2.66
C PHE A 93 -2.25 3.55 3.64
N ILE A 94 -3.56 3.46 3.87
CA ILE A 94 -4.27 4.30 4.84
C ILE A 94 -3.78 4.00 6.26
N GLU A 95 -3.57 2.73 6.61
CA GLU A 95 -3.02 2.32 7.90
C GLU A 95 -1.64 2.96 8.15
N ALA A 96 -0.74 2.95 7.15
CA ALA A 96 0.55 3.63 7.25
C ALA A 96 0.42 5.12 7.57
N LEU A 97 -0.53 5.82 6.93
CA LEU A 97 -0.80 7.24 7.20
C LEU A 97 -1.33 7.47 8.62
N VAL A 98 -2.22 6.60 9.09
CA VAL A 98 -2.77 6.68 10.46
C VAL A 98 -1.68 6.46 11.50
N ILE A 99 -0.80 5.47 11.29
CA ILE A 99 0.35 5.20 12.16
C ILE A 99 1.26 6.43 12.23
N PHE A 100 1.60 7.00 11.06
CA PHE A 100 2.45 8.20 10.99
C PHE A 100 1.81 9.40 11.71
N ALA A 101 0.52 9.67 11.47
CA ALA A 101 -0.20 10.76 12.12
C ALA A 101 -0.24 10.57 13.64
N GLY A 102 -0.49 9.36 14.12
CA GLY A 102 -0.48 9.03 15.55
C GLY A 102 0.89 9.24 16.20
N MET A 103 1.98 8.86 15.51
CA MET A 103 3.35 9.13 15.95
C MET A 103 3.59 10.64 16.12
N MET A 104 3.22 11.43 15.11
CA MET A 104 3.42 12.89 15.12
C MET A 104 2.62 13.56 16.24
N GLN A 105 1.38 13.14 16.47
CA GLN A 105 0.57 13.64 17.58
C GLN A 105 1.21 13.34 18.94
N LYS A 106 1.77 12.15 19.13
CA LYS A 106 2.51 11.81 20.36
C LYS A 106 3.75 12.69 20.54
N ARG A 107 4.53 12.92 19.47
CA ARG A 107 5.69 13.84 19.52
C ARG A 107 5.30 15.27 19.92
N ILE A 108 4.26 15.82 19.30
CA ILE A 108 3.77 17.18 19.61
C ILE A 108 3.39 17.27 21.10
N LYS A 109 2.68 16.26 21.63
CA LYS A 109 2.31 16.21 23.05
C LYS A 109 3.51 16.11 23.99
N MET A 110 4.60 15.44 23.60
CA MET A 110 5.81 15.37 24.41
C MET A 110 6.55 16.70 24.46
N VAL A 111 6.70 17.38 23.30
CA VAL A 111 7.34 18.70 23.24
C VAL A 111 6.55 19.74 24.03
N GLY A 112 5.22 19.77 23.86
CA GLY A 112 4.36 20.74 24.56
C GLY A 112 4.25 20.52 26.08
N LYS A 113 4.67 19.37 26.61
CA LYS A 113 4.76 19.12 28.06
C LYS A 113 6.09 19.56 28.68
N ASN A 114 7.10 19.81 27.85
CA ASN A 114 8.45 20.18 28.27
C ASN A 114 8.76 21.68 28.03
N LEU A 115 7.73 22.47 27.71
CA LEU A 115 7.75 23.94 27.61
C LEU A 115 7.00 24.53 28.81
#